data_AF-A0A4C1XYS4-F1
#
_entry.id   AF-A0A4C1XYS4-F1
#
_cell.length_a   1.000
_cell.length_b   1.000
_cell.length_c   1.000
_cell.angle_alpha   90.00
_cell.angle_beta   90.00
_cell.angle_gamma   90.00
#
_symmetry.space_group_name_H-M   'P 1'
#
loop_
_entity.id
_entity.type
_entity.pdbx_description
1 polymer ?
#
loop_
_entity_poly.entity_id
_entity_poly.type
_entity_poly.pdbx_seq_one_letter_code
_entity_poly.pdbx_strand_id
1 'polypeptide(L)'
;MDDSTDVAGLAILLVIVRYPYESSFEEDMLMCSPLPTNTTGEEIFNKINILFEENNLSWNDCINICTDGVKAMTGKTAGAVSRIKNEAPNCSSSHCILHRHCICDEANAVKSKISYG
;
A
#
# COMPACT_ATOMS: atom_id res chain seq x y z
N MET A 1 1.31 0.95 0.84
CA MET A 1 0.33 -0.14 0.85
C MET A 1 -0.84 0.27 1.70
N ASP A 2 -1.93 0.54 1.02
CA ASP A 2 -3.20 0.95 1.61
C ASP A 2 -4.21 -0.15 1.30
N ASP A 3 -4.94 -0.60 2.32
CA ASP A 3 -6.13 -1.45 2.24
C ASP A 3 -7.34 -0.54 2.45
N SER A 4 -7.83 0.04 1.36
CA SER A 4 -9.07 0.83 1.37
C SER A 4 -10.23 -0.05 0.91
N THR A 5 -11.40 0.09 1.53
CA THR A 5 -12.59 -0.65 1.12
C THR A 5 -13.31 0.07 -0.01
N ASP A 6 -13.62 -0.64 -1.10
CA ASP A 6 -14.47 -0.13 -2.18
C ASP A 6 -15.94 0.04 -1.72
N VAL A 7 -16.78 0.64 -2.56
CA VAL A 7 -18.22 0.81 -2.32
C VAL A 7 -19.00 -0.51 -2.15
N ALA A 8 -18.38 -1.65 -2.49
CA ALA A 8 -18.91 -3.00 -2.28
C ALA A 8 -18.36 -3.68 -1.00
N GLY A 9 -17.48 -3.01 -0.24
CA GLY A 9 -16.87 -3.53 0.98
C GLY A 9 -15.66 -4.44 0.75
N LEU A 10 -15.10 -4.46 -0.46
CA LEU A 10 -13.89 -5.22 -0.77
C LEU A 10 -12.66 -4.39 -0.43
N ALA A 11 -11.72 -5.00 0.30
CA ALA A 11 -10.38 -4.48 0.49
C ALA A 11 -9.70 -4.21 -0.86
N ILE A 12 -8.94 -3.14 -1.02
CA ILE A 12 -8.17 -2.82 -2.23
C ILE A 12 -6.70 -2.77 -1.84
N LEU A 13 -5.85 -3.53 -2.52
CA LEU A 13 -4.40 -3.41 -2.41
C LEU A 13 -3.87 -2.33 -3.34
N LEU A 14 -3.37 -1.24 -2.77
CA LEU A 14 -2.67 -0.19 -3.49
C LEU A 14 -1.15 -0.27 -3.26
N VAL A 15 -0.38 -0.46 -4.32
CA VAL A 15 1.09 -0.47 -4.32
C VAL A 15 1.60 0.73 -5.10
N ILE A 16 2.22 1.66 -4.38
CA ILE A 16 2.89 2.84 -4.93
C ILE A 16 4.37 2.71 -4.64
N VAL A 17 5.20 2.94 -5.65
CA VAL A 17 6.65 3.05 -5.49
C VAL A 17 7.06 4.51 -5.56
N ARG A 18 8.01 4.89 -4.70
CA ARG A 18 8.61 6.22 -4.69
C ARG A 18 10.09 6.07 -4.91
N TYR A 19 10.63 6.75 -5.92
CA TYR A 19 12.03 6.61 -6.32
C TYR A 19 12.63 7.98 -6.65
N PRO A 20 13.95 8.15 -6.45
CA PRO A 20 14.63 9.36 -6.91
C PRO A 20 14.69 9.36 -8.44
N TYR A 21 14.29 10.46 -9.05
CA TYR A 21 14.41 10.69 -10.48
C TYR A 21 14.87 12.12 -10.72
N GLU A 22 15.94 12.29 -11.49
CA GLU A 22 16.61 13.58 -11.67
C GLU A 22 16.89 14.29 -10.33
N SER A 23 16.28 15.45 -10.10
CA SER A 23 16.42 16.26 -8.88
C SER A 23 15.23 16.16 -7.93
N SER A 24 14.28 15.25 -8.17
CA SER A 24 13.05 15.06 -7.39
C SER A 24 12.86 13.61 -6.95
N PHE A 25 11.80 13.39 -6.17
CA PHE A 25 11.26 12.05 -5.94
C PHE A 25 9.96 11.94 -6.72
N GLU A 26 9.85 10.90 -7.52
CA GLU A 26 8.64 10.60 -8.27
C GLU A 26 7.91 9.42 -7.62
N GLU A 27 6.61 9.35 -7.85
CA GLU A 27 5.72 8.31 -7.33
C GLU A 27 4.96 7.67 -8.49
N ASP A 28 5.01 6.34 -8.59
CA ASP A 28 4.27 5.57 -9.58
C ASP A 28 3.40 4.50 -8.93
N MET A 29 2.20 4.32 -9.47
CA MET A 29 1.28 3.27 -9.04
C MET A 29 1.57 1.98 -9.81
N LEU A 30 2.14 0.98 -9.12
CA LEU A 30 2.40 -0.34 -9.70
C LEU A 30 1.14 -1.22 -9.75
N MET A 31 0.26 -1.09 -8.74
CA MET A 31 -0.96 -1.90 -8.66
C MET A 31 -2.04 -1.20 -7.86
N CYS A 32 -3.26 -1.35 -8.33
CA CYS A 32 -4.48 -1.14 -7.57
C CYS A 32 -5.40 -2.32 -7.89
N SER A 33 -5.60 -3.22 -6.93
CA SER A 33 -6.43 -4.42 -7.16
C SER A 33 -7.27 -4.79 -5.95
N PRO A 34 -8.54 -5.21 -6.14
CA PRO A 34 -9.35 -5.69 -5.04
C PRO A 34 -8.75 -6.98 -4.46
N LEU A 35 -8.77 -7.06 -3.14
CA LEU A 35 -8.43 -8.21 -2.34
C LEU A 35 -9.69 -8.97 -1.94
N PRO A 36 -9.71 -10.31 -2.07
CA PRO A 36 -10.75 -11.13 -1.49
C PRO A 36 -10.91 -10.90 0.01
N THR A 37 -12.13 -11.09 0.50
CA THR A 37 -12.41 -11.09 1.94
C THR A 37 -11.55 -12.18 2.62
N ASN A 38 -10.78 -11.80 3.65
CA ASN A 38 -9.82 -12.65 4.38
C ASN A 38 -8.47 -12.92 3.69
N THR A 39 -8.02 -12.04 2.79
CA THR A 39 -6.67 -12.15 2.22
C THR A 39 -5.59 -12.16 3.32
N THR A 40 -4.68 -13.13 3.22
CA THR A 40 -3.57 -13.33 4.15
C THR A 40 -2.34 -12.49 3.78
N GLY A 41 -1.45 -12.25 4.74
CA GLY A 41 -0.18 -11.56 4.45
C GLY A 41 0.72 -12.29 3.45
N GLU A 42 0.57 -13.60 3.31
CA GLU A 42 1.27 -14.40 2.31
C GLU A 42 0.76 -14.14 0.89
N GLU A 43 -0.55 -14.15 0.69
CA GLU A 43 -1.16 -13.85 -0.61
C GLU A 43 -0.84 -12.43 -1.06
N ILE A 44 -0.85 -11.48 -0.12
CA ILE A 44 -0.43 -10.10 -0.39
C ILE A 44 1.04 -10.07 -0.81
N PHE A 45 1.94 -10.70 -0.03
CA PHE A 45 3.36 -10.76 -0.38
C PHE A 45 3.59 -11.36 -1.78
N ASN A 46 2.97 -12.50 -2.08
CA ASN A 46 3.12 -13.17 -3.37
C ASN A 46 2.68 -12.27 -4.53
N LYS A 47 1.57 -11.53 -4.38
CA LYS A 47 1.12 -10.55 -5.38
C LYS A 47 2.13 -9.43 -5.61
N ILE A 48 2.72 -8.87 -4.55
CA ILE A 48 3.75 -7.83 -4.70
C ILE A 48 5.02 -8.41 -5.31
N ASN A 49 5.42 -9.63 -4.91
CA ASN A 49 6.61 -10.26 -5.43
C ASN A 49 6.53 -10.49 -6.94
N ILE A 50 5.36 -10.95 -7.44
CA ILE A 50 5.11 -11.07 -8.88
C ILE A 50 5.26 -9.71 -9.57
N LEU A 51 4.72 -8.62 -8.98
CA LEU A 51 4.91 -7.27 -9.56
C LEU A 51 6.38 -6.86 -9.62
N PHE A 52 7.16 -7.16 -8.59
CA PHE A 52 8.59 -6.86 -8.56
C PHE A 52 9.31 -7.62 -9.68
N GLU A 53 9.01 -8.90 -9.85
CA GLU A 53 9.55 -9.74 -10.92
C GLU A 53 9.16 -9.21 -12.32
N GLU A 54 7.87 -8.92 -12.54
CA GLU A 54 7.35 -8.41 -13.82
C GLU A 54 7.97 -7.06 -14.21
N ASN A 55 8.28 -6.21 -13.22
CA ASN A 55 8.90 -4.89 -13.44
C ASN A 55 10.44 -4.93 -13.35
N ASN A 56 11.05 -6.10 -13.20
CA ASN A 56 12.50 -6.28 -13.01
C ASN A 56 13.06 -5.45 -11.83
N LEU A 57 12.29 -5.30 -10.76
CA LEU A 57 12.68 -4.60 -9.55
C LEU A 57 13.34 -5.55 -8.56
N SER A 58 14.42 -5.11 -7.91
CA SER A 58 15.04 -5.87 -6.83
C SER A 58 14.48 -5.46 -5.47
N TRP A 59 14.19 -6.44 -4.62
CA TRP A 59 13.91 -6.19 -3.21
C TRP A 59 15.05 -5.50 -2.48
N ASN A 60 16.30 -5.65 -2.94
CA ASN A 60 17.45 -4.96 -2.37
C ASN A 60 17.41 -3.42 -2.54
N ASP A 61 16.66 -2.94 -3.54
CA ASP A 61 16.47 -1.51 -3.79
C ASP A 61 15.32 -0.93 -2.94
N CYS A 62 14.57 -1.79 -2.22
CA CYS A 62 13.49 -1.36 -1.35
C CYS A 62 14.04 -0.87 0.00
N ILE A 63 13.93 0.44 0.25
CA ILE A 63 14.49 1.08 1.46
C ILE A 63 13.44 1.22 2.58
N ASN A 64 12.17 1.41 2.23
CA ASN A 64 11.09 1.57 3.19
C ASN A 64 9.75 1.08 2.63
N ILE A 65 8.98 0.41 3.49
CA ILE A 65 7.60 0.01 3.20
C ILE A 65 6.66 0.79 4.12
N CYS A 66 5.72 1.51 3.53
CA CYS A 66 4.68 2.21 4.26
C CYS A 66 3.36 1.41 4.18
N THR A 67 2.77 1.04 5.31
CA THR A 67 1.50 0.28 5.37
C THR A 67 0.47 0.95 6.26
N ASP A 68 -0.82 0.86 5.92
CA ASP A 68 -1.95 1.34 6.73
C ASP A 68 -2.12 0.68 8.12
N GLY A 69 -1.34 -0.37 8.41
CA GLY A 69 -1.32 -1.01 9.73
C GLY A 69 -2.14 -2.27 9.85
N VAL A 70 -2.88 -2.68 8.81
CA VAL A 70 -3.77 -3.85 8.87
C VAL A 70 -2.98 -5.11 9.25
N LYS A 71 -3.60 -6.00 10.05
CA LYS A 71 -2.92 -7.18 10.61
C LYS A 71 -2.33 -8.11 9.55
N ALA A 72 -2.98 -8.24 8.39
CA ALA A 72 -2.46 -9.00 7.24
C ALA A 72 -1.15 -8.41 6.70
N MET A 73 -0.94 -7.09 6.83
CA MET A 73 0.30 -6.41 6.45
C MET A 73 1.35 -6.49 7.56
N THR A 74 0.98 -6.13 8.79
CA THR A 74 1.92 -5.86 9.89
C THR A 74 2.14 -7.01 10.87
N GLY A 75 1.47 -8.15 10.66
CA GLY A 75 1.64 -9.34 11.50
C GLY A 75 3.12 -9.73 11.67
N LYS A 76 3.56 -9.89 12.92
CA LYS A 76 4.99 -10.10 13.27
C LYS A 76 5.65 -11.30 12.57
N THR A 77 4.87 -12.32 12.23
CA THR A 77 5.35 -13.56 11.61
C THR A 77 4.62 -13.87 10.31
N ALA A 78 3.30 -13.68 10.29
CA ALA A 78 2.46 -14.01 9.13
C ALA A 78 2.10 -12.78 8.27
N GLY A 79 2.57 -11.58 8.62
CA GLY A 79 2.27 -10.36 7.88
C GLY A 79 3.11 -10.21 6.63
N ALA A 80 2.56 -9.58 5.60
CA ALA A 80 3.26 -9.31 4.35
C ALA A 80 4.59 -8.57 4.57
N VAL A 81 4.63 -7.56 5.45
CA VAL A 81 5.85 -6.81 5.77
C VAL A 81 6.93 -7.72 6.38
N SER A 82 6.55 -8.68 7.22
CA SER A 82 7.52 -9.63 7.78
C SER A 82 8.14 -10.50 6.70
N ARG A 83 7.36 -10.87 5.68
CA ARG A 83 7.83 -11.67 4.54
C ARG A 83 8.74 -10.84 3.63
N ILE A 84 8.35 -9.61 3.32
CA ILE A 84 9.18 -8.68 2.54
C ILE A 84 10.53 -8.45 3.21
N LYS A 85 10.58 -8.31 4.54
CA LYS A 85 11.84 -8.15 5.27
C LYS A 85 12.78 -9.36 5.19
N ASN A 86 12.27 -10.55 4.84
CA ASN A 86 13.15 -11.69 4.58
C ASN A 86 13.87 -11.55 3.23
N GLU A 87 13.21 -10.97 2.23
CA GLU A 87 13.79 -10.67 0.91
C GLU A 87 14.63 -9.37 0.92
N ALA A 88 14.23 -8.40 1.75
CA ALA A 88 14.89 -7.10 1.92
C ALA A 88 15.21 -6.82 3.40
N PRO A 89 16.27 -7.42 3.97
CA PRO A 89 16.60 -7.28 5.40
C PRO A 89 16.93 -5.85 5.83
N ASN A 90 17.42 -5.04 4.89
CA ASN A 90 17.76 -3.63 5.12
C ASN A 90 16.56 -2.69 4.95
N CYS A 91 15.42 -3.20 4.49
CA CYS A 91 14.23 -2.39 4.29
C CYS A 91 13.58 -2.05 5.64
N SER A 92 13.39 -0.76 5.88
CA SER A 92 12.60 -0.27 7.00
C SER A 92 11.10 -0.42 6.74
N SER A 93 10.29 -0.32 7.78
CA SER A 93 8.83 -0.32 7.65
C SER A 93 8.22 0.74 8.54
N SER A 94 7.28 1.50 8.00
CA SER A 94 6.57 2.58 8.68
C SER A 94 5.06 2.41 8.56
N HIS A 95 4.33 2.92 9.54
CA HIS A 95 2.88 3.00 9.46
C HIS A 95 2.49 4.24 8.67
N CYS A 96 1.56 4.12 7.74
CA CYS A 96 1.03 5.24 6.99
C CYS A 96 0.24 6.14 7.95
N ILE A 97 0.69 7.39 8.11
CA ILE A 97 0.00 8.39 8.95
C ILE A 97 -1.18 9.00 8.20
N LEU A 98 -1.20 8.92 6.85
CA LEU A 98 -2.24 9.49 5.99
C LEU A 98 -3.61 8.85 6.18
N HIS A 99 -3.68 7.62 6.69
CA HIS A 99 -4.95 6.99 7.09
C HIS A 99 -5.68 7.78 8.19
N ARG A 100 -4.96 8.62 8.97
CA ARG A 100 -5.54 9.47 10.02
C ARG A 100 -5.94 10.88 9.54
N HIS A 101 -5.65 11.26 8.30
CA HIS A 101 -6.01 12.59 7.78
C HIS A 101 -6.97 12.56 6.58
N CYS A 102 -6.98 11.50 5.75
CA CYS A 102 -7.89 11.44 4.60
C CYS A 102 -9.38 11.29 4.95
N ILE A 103 -9.74 10.90 6.18
CA ILE A 103 -11.16 10.82 6.60
C ILE A 103 -11.74 12.21 6.99
N CYS A 104 -10.91 13.23 7.19
CA CYS A 104 -11.40 14.57 7.57
C CYS A 104 -11.72 15.48 6.37
N ASP A 105 -11.17 15.20 5.18
CA ASP A 105 -11.37 16.07 4.00
C ASP A 105 -12.55 15.62 3.12
N GLU A 106 -12.91 14.34 3.08
CA GLU A 106 -14.11 13.88 2.36
C GLU A 106 -15.43 14.24 3.06
N ALA A 107 -15.43 14.47 4.38
CA ALA A 107 -16.61 14.99 5.06
C ALA A 107 -16.96 16.44 4.67
N ASN A 108 -15.98 17.20 4.16
CA ASN A 108 -16.17 18.59 3.74
C ASN A 108 -16.23 18.77 2.21
N ALA A 109 -15.62 17.88 1.42
CA ALA A 109 -15.69 17.97 -0.05
C ALA A 109 -17.05 17.55 -0.64
N VAL A 110 -17.82 16.69 0.04
CA VAL A 110 -19.15 16.27 -0.45
C VAL A 110 -20.23 17.32 -0.19
N LYS A 111 -20.08 18.18 0.83
CA LYS A 111 -21.07 19.23 1.12
C LYS A 111 -20.98 20.45 0.21
N SER A 112 -19.87 20.67 -0.50
CA SER A 112 -19.71 21.85 -1.37
C SER A 112 -20.18 21.62 -2.82
N LYS A 113 -20.53 20.39 -3.21
CA LYS A 113 -20.99 20.07 -4.58
C LYS A 113 -22.51 19.90 -4.75
N ILE A 114 -23.32 20.12 -3.71
CA ILE A 114 -24.81 20.06 -3.79
C ILE A 114 -25.47 21.44 -3.55
N SER A 115 -24.77 22.54 -3.85
CA SER A 115 -25.36 23.90 -3.81
C SER A 115 -25.15 24.73 -5.08
N TYR A 116 -24.54 24.16 -6.12
CA TYR A 116 -24.53 24.75 -7.46
C TYR A 116 -24.85 23.65 -8.48
N GLY A 117 -26.14 23.44 -8.66
CA GLY A 117 -26.77 22.57 -9.65
C GLY A 117 -28.27 22.81 -9.59
#